data_AF-A0AAU9QS05-F1
#
_entry.id   AF-A0AAU9QS05-F1
#
_cell.length_a   1.000
_cell.length_b   1.000
_cell.length_c   1.000
_cell.angle_alpha   90.00
_cell.angle_beta   90.00
_cell.angle_gamma   90.00
#
_symmetry.space_group_name_H-M   'P 1'
#
loop_
_entity.id
_entity.type
_entity.pdbx_description
1 polymer ?
#
loop_
_entity_poly.entity_id
_entity_poly.type
_entity_poly.pdbx_seq_one_letter_code
_entity_poly.pdbx_strand_id
1 'polypeptide(L)'
;MYVSVDSLPELTPEYQQTQQQAVRDAKVVYQFEVVKVSPTDYGTIFIWSLFGLGSLWLVWNALSDGFLGALLILIFSGGILTYFYYAGNPDVKQTVTLTEKGMIVSELQLVPDACFAALRYSGYVGIGISVVGVVLVGPMMFIGAGAGLLMSFKMAGVENRPKNRVRPFHPDIEYVMADNLCAKFKNDLTLRRVVPRIELENDGGVKDELFSRNKEFYFLTYASTEQQQDEVMRHLKKFINVEKGEY
;
A
#
# COMPACT_ATOMS: atom_id res chain seq x y z
N MET A 1 18.29 3.46 -26.49
CA MET A 1 17.36 3.22 -27.59
C MET A 1 15.98 2.87 -27.03
N TYR A 2 14.93 3.52 -27.51
CA TYR A 2 13.57 3.19 -27.11
C TYR A 2 13.06 2.00 -27.93
N VAL A 3 12.17 1.21 -27.33
CA VAL A 3 11.52 0.08 -27.98
C VAL A 3 10.12 0.48 -28.41
N SER A 4 9.74 0.20 -29.65
CA SER A 4 8.38 0.42 -30.13
C SER A 4 7.41 -0.53 -29.44
N VAL A 5 6.24 -0.04 -29.02
CA VAL A 5 5.17 -0.85 -28.40
C VAL A 5 4.78 -2.04 -29.27
N ASP A 6 4.81 -1.90 -30.60
CA ASP A 6 4.39 -2.93 -31.53
C ASP A 6 5.32 -4.16 -31.54
N SER A 7 6.55 -4.00 -31.05
CA SER A 7 7.51 -5.10 -30.90
C SER A 7 7.37 -5.86 -29.58
N LEU A 8 6.57 -5.35 -28.65
CA LEU A 8 6.35 -5.97 -27.35
C LEU A 8 5.24 -7.03 -27.44
N PRO A 9 5.34 -8.12 -26.66
CA PRO A 9 4.30 -9.14 -26.63
C PRO A 9 3.00 -8.56 -26.06
N GLU A 10 1.87 -9.08 -26.55
CA GLU A 10 0.57 -8.75 -25.98
C GLU A 10 0.49 -9.19 -24.51
N LEU A 11 0.05 -8.28 -23.65
CA LEU A 11 -0.11 -8.51 -22.21
C LEU A 11 -1.39 -9.29 -21.90
N THR A 12 -1.45 -10.54 -22.36
CA THR A 12 -2.47 -11.49 -21.94
C THR A 12 -2.30 -11.83 -20.46
N PRO A 13 -3.38 -12.15 -19.72
CA PRO A 13 -3.27 -12.54 -18.31
C PRO A 13 -2.31 -13.72 -18.09
N GLU A 14 -2.30 -14.69 -19.00
CA GLU A 14 -1.42 -15.86 -18.96
C GLU A 14 0.05 -15.48 -19.11
N TYR A 15 0.37 -14.58 -20.06
CA TYR A 15 1.73 -14.06 -20.22
C TYR A 15 2.20 -13.32 -18.96
N GLN A 16 1.35 -12.45 -18.41
CA GLN A 16 1.65 -11.70 -17.20
C GLN A 16 1.94 -12.63 -16.01
N GLN A 17 1.10 -13.64 -15.82
CA GLN A 17 1.25 -14.59 -14.72
C GLN A 17 2.50 -15.46 -14.89
N THR A 18 2.79 -15.90 -16.12
CA THR A 18 3.99 -16.67 -16.44
C THR A 18 5.26 -15.87 -16.16
N GLN A 19 5.32 -14.61 -16.57
CA GLN A 19 6.46 -13.74 -16.31
C GLN A 19 6.63 -13.46 -14.81
N GLN A 20 5.55 -13.16 -14.10
CA GLN A 20 5.60 -12.95 -12.65
C GLN A 20 6.05 -14.21 -11.91
N GLN A 21 5.61 -15.38 -12.34
CA GLN A 21 6.04 -16.65 -11.77
C GLN A 21 7.53 -16.89 -12.05
N ALA A 22 7.98 -16.63 -13.27
CA ALA A 22 9.39 -16.74 -13.64
C ALA A 22 10.29 -15.82 -12.78
N VAL A 23 9.82 -14.63 -12.41
CA VAL A 23 10.54 -13.72 -11.49
C VAL A 23 10.61 -14.29 -10.07
N ARG A 24 9.55 -14.95 -9.59
CA ARG A 24 9.50 -15.57 -8.26
C ARG A 24 10.40 -16.80 -8.15
N ASP A 25 10.48 -17.58 -9.22
CA ASP A 25 11.28 -18.81 -9.27
C ASP A 25 12.75 -18.54 -9.65
N ALA A 26 13.06 -17.33 -10.14
CA ALA A 26 14.42 -16.93 -10.48
C ALA A 26 15.30 -16.78 -9.23
N LYS A 27 16.60 -16.99 -9.43
CA LYS A 27 17.60 -16.83 -8.37
C LYS A 27 17.63 -15.39 -7.86
N VAL A 28 17.61 -15.24 -6.53
CA VAL A 28 17.79 -13.96 -5.85
C VAL A 28 19.25 -13.55 -5.94
N VAL A 29 19.49 -12.35 -6.47
CA VAL A 29 20.84 -11.80 -6.66
C VAL A 29 21.19 -10.85 -5.53
N TYR A 30 20.24 -10.01 -5.13
CA TYR A 30 20.43 -9.02 -4.08
C TYR A 30 19.10 -8.77 -3.37
N GLN A 31 19.14 -8.57 -2.06
CA GLN A 31 17.95 -8.29 -1.26
C GLN A 31 18.30 -7.35 -0.13
N PHE A 32 17.43 -6.38 0.11
CA PHE A 32 17.55 -5.46 1.23
C PHE A 32 16.19 -5.10 1.80
N GLU A 33 16.20 -4.65 3.05
CA GLU A 33 15.02 -4.19 3.77
C GLU A 33 15.20 -2.74 4.18
N VAL A 34 14.15 -1.94 4.03
CA VAL A 34 14.09 -0.55 4.50
C VAL A 34 12.75 -0.28 5.18
N VAL A 35 12.76 0.55 6.21
CA VAL A 35 11.52 1.04 6.83
C VAL A 35 11.25 2.44 6.30
N LYS A 36 10.19 2.55 5.49
CA LYS A 36 9.70 3.84 5.01
C LYS A 36 8.92 4.50 6.13
N VAL A 37 9.48 5.60 6.62
CA VAL A 37 8.79 6.47 7.57
C VAL A 37 8.34 7.71 6.80
N SER A 38 7.04 7.90 6.71
CA SER A 38 6.45 9.07 6.07
C SER A 38 6.89 10.35 6.79
N PRO A 39 7.06 11.48 6.07
CA PRO A 39 7.27 12.76 6.70
C PRO A 39 6.07 13.10 7.61
N THR A 40 6.36 13.83 8.68
CA THR A 40 5.32 14.23 9.64
C THR A 40 4.33 15.16 8.95
N ASP A 41 3.07 14.72 8.85
CA ASP A 41 1.99 15.54 8.31
C ASP A 41 1.35 16.38 9.42
N TYR A 42 1.72 17.67 9.46
CA TYR A 42 1.18 18.63 10.42
C TYR A 42 -0.32 18.89 10.25
N GLY A 43 -0.86 18.76 9.03
CA GLY A 43 -2.30 18.94 8.78
C GLY A 43 -3.11 17.85 9.48
N THR A 44 -2.67 16.60 9.31
CA THR A 44 -3.26 15.45 10.02
C THR A 44 -3.14 15.62 11.54
N ILE A 45 -1.98 16.03 12.07
CA ILE A 45 -1.80 16.27 13.52
C ILE A 45 -2.76 17.36 14.03
N PHE A 46 -2.94 18.44 13.29
CA PHE A 46 -3.83 19.54 13.67
C PHE A 46 -5.30 19.07 13.75
N ILE A 47 -5.77 18.32 12.74
CA ILE A 47 -7.12 17.76 12.73
C ILE A 47 -7.35 16.83 13.93
N TRP A 48 -6.40 15.93 14.23
CA TRP A 48 -6.50 15.03 15.38
C TRP A 48 -6.45 15.77 16.71
N SER A 49 -5.68 16.85 16.81
CA SER A 49 -5.62 17.68 18.00
C SER A 49 -6.96 18.38 18.26
N LEU A 50 -7.62 18.90 17.21
CA LEU A 50 -8.96 19.47 17.32
C LEU A 50 -9.99 18.42 17.74
N PHE A 51 -9.93 17.22 17.17
CA PHE A 51 -10.82 16.12 17.55
C PHE A 51 -10.62 15.72 19.02
N GLY A 52 -9.37 15.61 19.48
CA GLY A 52 -9.05 15.31 20.88
C GLY A 52 -9.50 16.40 21.85
N LEU A 53 -9.36 17.68 21.49
CA LEU A 53 -9.88 18.78 22.30
C LEU A 53 -11.41 18.77 22.36
N GLY A 54 -12.06 18.51 21.22
CA GLY A 54 -13.52 18.36 21.14
C GLY A 54 -14.03 17.20 22.00
N SER A 55 -13.35 16.04 21.97
CA SER A 55 -13.74 14.90 22.80
C SER A 55 -13.56 15.18 24.30
N LEU A 56 -12.47 15.85 24.70
CA LEU A 56 -12.26 16.27 26.09
C LEU A 56 -13.34 17.26 26.56
N TRP A 57 -13.76 18.19 25.71
CA TRP A 57 -14.87 19.09 26.01
C TRP A 57 -16.19 18.33 26.19
N LEU A 58 -16.47 17.33 25.34
CA LEU A 58 -17.65 16.46 25.51
C LEU A 58 -17.59 15.65 26.80
N VAL A 59 -16.42 15.11 27.17
CA VAL A 59 -16.22 14.41 28.44
C VAL A 59 -16.47 15.35 29.62
N TRP A 60 -16.00 16.59 29.56
CA TRP A 60 -16.24 17.59 30.61
C TRP A 60 -17.74 17.86 30.84
N ASN A 61 -18.50 18.02 29.75
CA ASN A 61 -19.96 18.18 29.86
C ASN A 61 -20.63 16.88 30.35
N ALA A 62 -20.20 15.71 29.86
CA ALA A 62 -20.80 14.45 30.29
C ALA A 62 -20.52 14.12 31.77
N LEU A 63 -19.42 14.62 32.34
CA LEU A 63 -19.12 14.45 33.76
C LEU A 63 -20.15 15.13 34.67
N SER A 64 -20.80 16.23 34.23
CA SER A 64 -21.88 16.84 35.01
C SER A 64 -23.17 16.02 34.98
N ASP A 65 -23.40 15.27 33.89
CA ASP A 65 -24.62 14.48 33.70
C ASP A 65 -24.50 13.06 34.26
N GLY A 66 -23.27 12.51 34.32
CA GLY A 66 -22.99 11.24 34.97
C GLY A 66 -21.69 10.57 34.51
N PHE A 67 -21.00 9.94 35.47
CA PHE A 67 -19.70 9.30 35.25
C PHE A 67 -19.70 8.24 34.12
N LEU A 68 -20.77 7.46 34.00
CA LEU A 68 -20.86 6.40 32.98
C LEU A 68 -20.85 6.97 31.54
N GLY A 69 -21.54 8.09 31.31
CA GLY A 69 -21.56 8.74 30.00
C GLY A 69 -20.18 9.27 29.62
N ALA A 70 -19.51 9.94 30.57
CA ALA A 70 -18.15 10.42 30.40
C ALA A 70 -17.15 9.28 30.09
N LEU A 71 -17.28 8.15 30.79
CA LEU A 71 -16.41 6.97 30.59
C LEU A 71 -16.62 6.34 29.21
N LEU A 72 -17.86 6.21 28.74
CA LEU A 72 -18.14 5.71 27.39
C LEU A 72 -17.54 6.62 26.31
N ILE A 73 -17.73 7.94 26.43
CA ILE A 73 -17.16 8.90 25.47
C ILE A 73 -15.63 8.81 25.46
N LEU A 74 -14.99 8.67 26.62
CA LEU A 74 -13.54 8.54 26.72
C LEU A 74 -13.02 7.26 26.07
N ILE A 75 -13.66 6.12 26.31
CA ILE A 75 -13.24 4.83 25.72
C ILE A 75 -13.42 4.86 24.20
N PHE A 76 -14.57 5.35 23.70
CA PHE A 76 -14.83 5.41 22.27
C PHE A 76 -13.90 6.42 21.58
N SER A 77 -13.82 7.66 22.07
CA SER A 77 -12.99 8.69 21.45
C SER A 77 -11.49 8.38 21.57
N GLY A 78 -11.04 7.88 22.73
CA GLY A 78 -9.65 7.47 22.96
C GLY A 78 -9.26 6.25 22.13
N GLY A 79 -10.15 5.25 22.03
CA GLY A 79 -9.95 4.09 21.17
C GLY A 79 -9.86 4.47 19.70
N ILE A 80 -10.77 5.33 19.23
CA ILE A 80 -10.77 5.86 17.86
C ILE A 80 -9.49 6.65 17.58
N LEU A 81 -9.09 7.56 18.48
CA LEU A 81 -7.91 8.40 18.31
C LEU A 81 -6.62 7.55 18.27
N THR A 82 -6.51 6.57 19.15
CA THR A 82 -5.36 5.65 19.21
C THR A 82 -5.29 4.80 17.94
N TYR A 83 -6.43 4.25 17.51
CA TYR A 83 -6.49 3.46 16.27
C TYR A 83 -6.08 4.31 15.07
N PHE A 84 -6.62 5.52 14.91
CA PHE A 84 -6.27 6.39 13.79
C PHE A 84 -4.85 6.93 13.84
N TYR A 85 -4.28 7.15 15.03
CA TYR A 85 -2.88 7.55 15.15
C TYR A 85 -1.94 6.48 14.57
N TYR A 86 -2.14 5.21 14.95
CA TYR A 86 -1.30 4.11 14.47
C TYR A 86 -1.64 3.65 13.05
N ALA A 87 -2.93 3.65 12.67
CA ALA A 87 -3.38 3.16 11.37
C ALA A 87 -3.41 4.25 10.27
N GLY A 88 -3.38 5.53 10.65
CA GLY A 88 -3.53 6.65 9.72
C GLY A 88 -2.28 6.92 8.88
N ASN A 89 -1.08 6.74 9.45
CA ASN A 89 0.18 6.87 8.72
C ASN A 89 1.20 5.85 9.25
N PRO A 90 0.95 4.54 9.06
CA PRO A 90 1.83 3.51 9.58
C PRO A 90 3.15 3.50 8.81
N ASP A 91 4.22 3.22 9.54
CA ASP A 91 5.51 2.93 8.90
C ASP A 91 5.37 1.70 7.99
N VAL A 92 6.09 1.70 6.87
CA VAL A 92 6.01 0.60 5.90
C VAL A 92 7.36 -0.08 5.82
N LYS A 93 7.43 -1.33 6.26
CA LYS A 93 8.59 -2.18 6.01
C LYS A 93 8.56 -2.62 4.55
N GLN A 94 9.50 -2.13 3.77
CA GLN A 94 9.71 -2.54 2.39
C GLN A 94 10.87 -3.54 2.30
N THR A 95 10.62 -4.68 1.68
CA THR A 95 11.65 -5.65 1.28
C THR A 95 11.77 -5.62 -0.22
N VAL A 96 12.96 -5.29 -0.72
CA VAL A 96 13.25 -5.28 -2.15
C VAL A 96 14.13 -6.47 -2.46
N THR A 97 13.62 -7.37 -3.29
CA THR A 97 14.32 -8.57 -3.73
C THR A 97 14.54 -8.48 -5.23
N LEU A 98 15.81 -8.36 -5.61
CA LEU A 98 16.25 -8.37 -7.00
C LEU A 98 16.54 -9.81 -7.43
N THR A 99 15.91 -10.24 -8.52
CA THR A 99 16.16 -11.54 -9.16
C THR A 99 16.72 -11.34 -10.57
N GLU A 100 17.24 -12.41 -11.17
CA GLU A 100 17.82 -12.33 -12.53
C GLU A 100 16.79 -11.94 -13.60
N LYS A 101 15.49 -12.20 -13.36
CA LYS A 101 14.41 -11.96 -14.32
C LYS A 101 13.54 -10.74 -13.99
N GLY A 102 13.73 -10.10 -12.85
CA GLY A 102 12.85 -9.03 -12.39
C GLY A 102 13.14 -8.56 -10.98
N MET A 103 12.21 -7.80 -10.41
CA MET A 103 12.28 -7.34 -9.04
C MET A 103 10.94 -7.55 -8.33
N ILE A 104 11.04 -7.96 -7.06
CA ILE A 104 9.92 -8.14 -6.16
C ILE A 104 10.04 -7.08 -5.07
N VAL A 105 9.01 -6.27 -4.95
CA VAL A 105 8.89 -5.26 -3.90
C VAL A 105 7.75 -5.66 -3.00
N SER A 106 8.07 -6.03 -1.77
CA SER A 106 7.12 -6.39 -0.73
C SER A 106 6.97 -5.24 0.25
N GLU A 107 5.75 -4.76 0.47
CA GLU A 107 5.47 -3.69 1.42
C GLU A 107 4.53 -4.19 2.52
N LEU A 108 5.02 -4.20 3.75
CA LEU A 108 4.27 -4.56 4.95
C LEU A 108 4.02 -3.32 5.79
N GLN A 109 2.75 -3.04 6.09
CA GLN A 109 2.39 -1.95 7.00
C GLN A 109 2.69 -2.37 8.44
N LEU A 110 3.46 -1.57 9.16
CA LEU A 110 3.82 -1.79 10.57
C LEU A 110 2.75 -1.19 11.49
N VAL A 111 1.52 -1.68 11.36
CA VAL A 111 0.44 -1.36 12.29
C VAL A 111 0.50 -2.35 13.47
N PRO A 112 0.37 -1.90 14.73
CA PRO A 112 0.33 -2.80 15.88
C PRO A 112 -0.77 -3.85 15.76
N ASP A 113 -0.48 -5.10 16.16
CA ASP A 113 -1.44 -6.21 16.10
C ASP A 113 -2.72 -5.93 16.90
N ALA A 114 -2.61 -5.10 17.96
CA ALA A 114 -3.75 -4.62 18.73
C ALA A 114 -4.81 -3.89 17.87
N CYS A 115 -4.40 -3.11 16.85
CA CYS A 115 -5.34 -2.43 15.97
C CYS A 115 -6.12 -3.42 15.10
N PHE A 116 -5.44 -4.45 14.58
CA PHE A 116 -6.11 -5.53 13.82
C PHE A 116 -7.02 -6.36 14.73
N ALA A 117 -6.57 -6.69 15.94
CA ALA A 117 -7.39 -7.38 16.92
C ALA A 117 -8.65 -6.58 17.25
N ALA A 118 -8.52 -5.27 17.52
CA ALA A 118 -9.65 -4.39 17.79
C ALA A 118 -10.68 -4.37 16.64
N LEU A 119 -10.23 -4.30 15.38
CA LEU A 119 -11.11 -4.41 14.22
C LEU A 119 -11.80 -5.77 14.11
N ARG A 120 -11.09 -6.87 14.39
CA ARG A 120 -11.70 -8.20 14.34
C ARG A 120 -12.77 -8.35 15.40
N TYR A 121 -12.47 -7.96 16.65
CA TYR A 121 -13.41 -8.03 17.75
C TYR A 121 -14.62 -7.11 17.53
N SER A 122 -14.43 -5.90 17.02
CA SER A 122 -15.55 -5.03 16.68
C SER A 122 -16.42 -5.62 15.57
N GLY A 123 -15.80 -6.27 14.57
CA GLY A 123 -16.51 -7.05 13.56
C GLY A 123 -17.34 -8.19 14.15
N TYR A 124 -16.78 -8.98 15.08
CA TYR A 124 -17.53 -10.05 15.75
C TYR A 124 -18.69 -9.51 16.58
N VAL A 125 -18.51 -8.39 17.28
CA VAL A 125 -19.61 -7.72 18.01
C VAL A 125 -20.71 -7.27 17.04
N GLY A 126 -20.35 -6.66 15.91
CA GLY A 126 -21.31 -6.24 14.88
C GLY A 126 -22.10 -7.40 14.27
N ILE A 127 -21.43 -8.53 14.02
CA ILE A 127 -22.09 -9.78 13.57
C ILE A 127 -23.04 -10.27 14.66
N GLY A 128 -22.59 -10.33 15.92
CA GLY A 128 -23.39 -10.79 17.06
C GLY A 128 -24.68 -9.95 17.25
N ILE A 129 -24.56 -8.63 17.22
CA ILE A 129 -25.71 -7.70 17.34
C ILE A 129 -26.69 -7.94 16.17
N SER A 130 -26.18 -8.15 14.96
CA SER A 130 -27.02 -8.41 13.80
C SER A 130 -27.79 -9.72 13.92
N VAL A 131 -27.15 -10.80 14.41
CA VAL A 131 -27.82 -12.09 14.66
C VAL A 131 -28.92 -11.95 15.71
N VAL A 132 -28.62 -11.29 16.83
CA VAL A 132 -29.62 -11.03 17.89
C VAL A 132 -30.79 -10.21 17.32
N GLY A 133 -30.49 -9.18 16.55
CA GLY A 133 -31.50 -8.33 15.95
C GLY A 133 -32.44 -9.09 15.02
N VAL A 134 -31.93 -10.00 14.20
CA VAL A 134 -32.73 -10.85 13.31
C VAL A 134 -33.58 -11.83 14.09
N VAL A 135 -33.08 -12.39 15.19
CA VAL A 135 -33.85 -13.29 16.05
C VAL A 135 -35.03 -12.55 16.70
N LEU A 136 -34.85 -11.29 17.09
CA LEU A 136 -35.86 -10.52 17.80
C LEU A 136 -36.88 -9.83 16.88
N VAL A 137 -36.43 -9.26 15.76
CA VAL A 137 -37.24 -8.40 14.87
C VAL A 137 -37.59 -9.12 13.56
N GLY A 138 -36.88 -10.20 13.25
CA GLY A 138 -37.04 -10.98 12.03
C GLY A 138 -36.12 -10.52 10.88
N PRO A 139 -36.13 -11.26 9.76
CA PRO A 139 -35.21 -11.05 8.63
C PRO A 139 -35.34 -9.69 7.94
N MET A 140 -36.46 -8.99 8.11
CA MET A 140 -36.67 -7.65 7.54
C MET A 140 -35.68 -6.61 8.07
N MET A 141 -35.04 -6.85 9.23
CA MET A 141 -33.99 -5.95 9.75
C MET A 141 -32.80 -5.78 8.79
N PHE A 142 -32.54 -6.77 7.92
CA PHE A 142 -31.47 -6.65 6.93
C PHE A 142 -31.76 -5.61 5.84
N ILE A 143 -33.02 -5.21 5.67
CA ILE A 143 -33.44 -4.13 4.76
C ILE A 143 -33.04 -2.80 5.42
N GLY A 144 -31.77 -2.42 5.26
CA GLY A 144 -31.18 -1.20 5.83
C GLY A 144 -29.91 -1.47 6.63
N ALA A 145 -29.94 -2.43 7.57
CA ALA A 145 -28.78 -2.75 8.41
C ALA A 145 -27.76 -3.70 7.75
N GLY A 146 -28.11 -4.31 6.60
CA GLY A 146 -27.27 -5.30 5.92
C GLY A 146 -25.86 -4.81 5.54
N ALA A 147 -25.71 -3.53 5.19
CA ALA A 147 -24.40 -2.94 4.89
C ALA A 147 -23.46 -2.95 6.11
N GLY A 148 -23.98 -2.70 7.31
CA GLY A 148 -23.20 -2.74 8.56
C GLY A 148 -22.72 -4.16 8.88
N LEU A 149 -23.57 -5.17 8.64
CA LEU A 149 -23.18 -6.58 8.80
C LEU A 149 -22.09 -6.99 7.80
N LEU A 150 -22.21 -6.59 6.53
CA LEU A 150 -21.24 -6.91 5.49
C LEU A 150 -19.87 -6.27 5.79
N MET A 151 -19.88 -5.04 6.29
CA MET A 151 -18.68 -4.35 6.79
C MET A 151 -18.08 -5.07 8.01
N SER A 152 -18.92 -5.57 8.92
CA SER A 152 -18.48 -6.33 10.10
C SER A 152 -17.78 -7.64 9.72
N PHE A 153 -18.29 -8.37 8.71
CA PHE A 153 -17.59 -9.55 8.17
C PHE A 153 -16.24 -9.20 7.55
N LYS A 154 -16.16 -8.09 6.81
CA LYS A 154 -14.90 -7.62 6.25
C LYS A 154 -13.88 -7.26 7.33
N MET A 155 -14.33 -6.66 8.44
CA MET A 155 -13.47 -6.32 9.58
C MET A 155 -13.03 -7.57 10.36
N ALA A 156 -13.92 -8.56 10.54
CA ALA A 156 -13.60 -9.82 11.22
C ALA A 156 -12.48 -10.62 10.54
N GLY A 157 -12.33 -10.50 9.22
CA GLY A 157 -11.29 -11.18 8.43
C GLY A 157 -10.03 -10.34 8.16
N VAL A 158 -9.84 -9.18 8.80
CA VAL A 158 -8.72 -8.30 8.47
C VAL A 158 -7.39 -8.93 8.90
N GLU A 159 -6.39 -8.94 8.02
CA GLU A 159 -5.04 -9.45 8.30
C GLU A 159 -3.99 -8.50 7.74
N ASN A 160 -2.87 -8.40 8.45
CA ASN A 160 -1.72 -7.68 7.95
C ASN A 160 -0.97 -8.55 6.94
N ARG A 161 -1.24 -8.34 5.66
CA ARG A 161 -0.58 -9.06 4.57
C ARG A 161 0.37 -8.13 3.81
N PRO A 162 1.60 -8.58 3.51
CA PRO A 162 2.50 -7.79 2.69
C PRO A 162 1.92 -7.64 1.28
N LYS A 163 1.91 -6.42 0.78
CA LYS A 163 1.58 -6.12 -0.61
C LYS A 163 2.79 -6.43 -1.47
N ASN A 164 2.73 -7.53 -2.21
CA ASN A 164 3.80 -7.95 -3.10
C ASN A 164 3.56 -7.42 -4.51
N ARG A 165 4.50 -6.62 -5.01
CA ARG A 165 4.57 -6.17 -6.40
C ARG A 165 5.69 -6.91 -7.09
N VAL A 166 5.35 -7.72 -8.08
CA VAL A 166 6.33 -8.46 -8.89
C VAL A 166 6.38 -7.81 -10.27
N ARG A 167 7.55 -7.30 -10.66
CA ARG A 167 7.76 -6.66 -11.95
C ARG A 167 8.87 -7.38 -12.71
N PRO A 168 8.57 -8.01 -13.86
CA PRO A 168 9.59 -8.64 -14.69
C PRO A 168 10.42 -7.60 -15.44
N PHE A 169 11.62 -7.99 -15.83
CA PHE A 169 12.42 -7.26 -16.80
C PHE A 169 12.30 -7.89 -18.17
N HIS A 170 12.19 -7.06 -19.20
CA HIS A 170 12.23 -7.50 -20.58
C HIS A 170 13.65 -7.28 -21.13
N PRO A 171 14.30 -8.30 -21.74
CA PRO A 171 15.68 -8.19 -22.21
C PRO A 171 15.91 -7.08 -23.23
N ASP A 172 14.93 -6.87 -24.12
CA ASP A 172 15.04 -5.91 -25.22
C ASP A 172 14.73 -4.46 -24.79
N ILE A 173 14.17 -4.25 -23.59
CA ILE A 173 13.80 -2.93 -23.10
C ILE A 173 14.97 -2.32 -22.32
N GLU A 174 15.34 -1.10 -22.68
CA GLU A 174 16.22 -0.29 -21.84
C GLU A 174 15.45 0.34 -20.67
N TYR A 175 16.08 0.38 -19.51
CA TYR A 175 15.49 0.96 -18.31
C TYR A 175 16.25 2.22 -17.88
N VAL A 176 15.48 3.23 -17.45
CA VAL A 176 16.02 4.42 -16.80
C VAL A 176 15.66 4.37 -15.34
N MET A 177 16.68 4.50 -14.49
CA MET A 177 16.48 4.76 -13.08
C MET A 177 16.51 6.25 -12.81
N ALA A 178 15.44 6.75 -12.22
CA ALA A 178 15.32 8.14 -11.85
C ALA A 178 14.73 8.35 -10.47
N ASP A 179 15.13 9.47 -9.90
CA ASP A 179 14.76 9.83 -8.55
C ASP A 179 13.41 10.53 -8.58
N ASN A 180 12.56 10.20 -7.62
CA ASN A 180 11.35 10.96 -7.40
C ASN A 180 11.62 11.98 -6.30
N LEU A 181 12.08 13.16 -6.72
CA LEU A 181 12.46 14.27 -5.84
C LEU A 181 11.28 14.79 -4.98
N CYS A 182 10.04 14.52 -5.39
CA CYS A 182 8.83 14.98 -4.70
C CYS A 182 8.46 14.13 -3.48
N ALA A 183 8.94 12.88 -3.39
CA ALA A 183 8.61 11.97 -2.30
C ALA A 183 9.85 11.69 -1.44
N LYS A 184 10.03 12.48 -0.38
CA LYS A 184 11.09 12.28 0.62
C LYS A 184 10.52 11.52 1.82
N PHE A 185 11.17 10.42 2.17
CA PHE A 185 10.93 9.71 3.42
C PHE A 185 11.96 10.15 4.46
N LYS A 186 11.73 9.84 5.74
CA LYS A 186 12.79 10.00 6.75
C LYS A 186 13.92 8.98 6.49
N ASN A 187 15.03 9.12 7.20
CA ASN A 187 16.23 8.25 7.12
C ASN A 187 16.91 8.28 5.73
N ASP A 188 16.93 9.44 5.08
CA ASP A 188 17.58 9.66 3.77
C ASP A 188 17.12 8.69 2.67
N LEU A 189 15.90 8.16 2.81
CA LEU A 189 15.28 7.28 1.84
C LEU A 189 14.65 8.10 0.72
N THR A 190 15.07 7.80 -0.51
CA THR A 190 14.52 8.41 -1.73
C THR A 190 13.68 7.40 -2.48
N LEU A 191 12.52 7.81 -2.97
CA LEU A 191 11.72 6.98 -3.86
C LEU A 191 12.38 6.94 -5.24
N ARG A 192 12.80 5.77 -5.67
CA ARG A 192 13.39 5.50 -6.98
C ARG A 192 12.35 4.91 -7.91
N ARG A 193 12.41 5.29 -9.18
CA ARG A 193 11.56 4.81 -10.26
C ARG A 193 12.43 4.11 -11.30
N VAL A 194 12.02 2.92 -11.71
CA VAL A 194 12.61 2.19 -12.83
C VAL A 194 11.61 2.25 -13.97
N VAL A 195 11.94 3.05 -14.98
CA VAL A 195 11.05 3.38 -16.10
C VAL A 195 11.52 2.65 -17.35
N PRO A 196 10.66 1.86 -18.01
CA PRO A 196 11.00 1.27 -19.30
C PRO A 196 11.00 2.35 -20.39
N ARG A 197 12.03 2.39 -21.25
CA ARG A 197 12.10 3.25 -22.44
C ARG A 197 11.29 2.65 -23.59
N ILE A 198 9.99 2.86 -23.53
CA ILE A 198 9.05 2.46 -24.57
C ILE A 198 8.64 3.72 -25.35
N GLU A 199 8.65 3.64 -26.67
CA GLU A 199 8.20 4.69 -27.59
C GLU A 199 6.75 4.46 -28.01
N LEU A 200 5.95 5.52 -27.96
CA LEU A 200 4.59 5.54 -28.49
C LEU A 200 4.63 6.17 -29.88
N GLU A 201 4.38 5.39 -30.93
CA GLU A 201 4.04 5.97 -32.23
C GLU A 201 2.61 6.52 -32.15
N ASN A 202 2.49 7.83 -32.35
CA ASN A 202 1.24 8.57 -32.14
C ASN A 202 0.23 8.24 -33.26
N ASP A 203 -0.76 7.40 -32.96
CA ASP A 203 -1.69 6.83 -33.97
C ASP A 203 -3.19 7.11 -33.73
N GLY A 204 -3.54 7.97 -32.78
CA GLY A 204 -4.94 8.36 -32.56
C GLY A 204 -5.70 7.58 -31.48
N GLY A 205 -4.99 6.98 -30.52
CA GLY A 205 -5.52 6.68 -29.18
C GLY A 205 -5.72 5.21 -28.81
N VAL A 206 -5.66 4.27 -29.78
CA VAL A 206 -5.74 2.82 -29.48
C VAL A 206 -4.40 2.30 -28.95
N LYS A 207 -3.28 2.78 -29.49
CA LYS A 207 -1.94 2.43 -28.97
C LYS A 207 -1.65 3.06 -27.59
N ASP A 208 -2.41 4.07 -27.16
CA ASP A 208 -2.24 4.69 -25.84
C ASP A 208 -2.55 3.71 -24.70
N GLU A 209 -3.57 2.86 -24.87
CA GLU A 209 -3.93 1.87 -23.85
C GLU A 209 -2.86 0.76 -23.76
N LEU A 210 -2.42 0.24 -24.90
CA LEU A 210 -1.35 -0.77 -24.97
C LEU A 210 -0.02 -0.22 -24.42
N PHE A 211 0.33 1.01 -24.76
CA PHE A 211 1.48 1.71 -24.20
C PHE A 211 1.37 1.85 -22.68
N SER A 212 0.23 2.31 -22.18
CA SER A 212 0.00 2.50 -20.74
C SER A 212 0.10 1.19 -19.98
N ARG A 213 -0.50 0.11 -20.50
CA ARG A 213 -0.44 -1.22 -19.89
C ARG A 213 0.97 -1.80 -19.88
N ASN A 214 1.72 -1.68 -20.98
CA ASN A 214 3.12 -2.11 -21.06
C ASN A 214 4.01 -1.31 -20.12
N LYS A 215 3.85 0.01 -20.13
CA LYS A 215 4.57 0.88 -19.21
C LYS A 215 4.29 0.50 -17.77
N GLU A 216 3.03 0.31 -17.37
CA GLU A 216 2.68 -0.07 -16.00
C GLU A 216 3.17 -1.48 -15.61
N PHE A 217 3.19 -2.41 -16.55
CA PHE A 217 3.64 -3.78 -16.30
C PHE A 217 5.15 -3.88 -16.03
N TYR A 218 5.96 -3.11 -16.75
CA TYR A 218 7.43 -3.08 -16.59
C TYR A 218 7.92 -1.96 -15.67
N PHE A 219 7.05 -1.03 -15.27
CA PHE A 219 7.38 0.06 -14.35
C PHE A 219 7.42 -0.42 -12.89
N LEU A 220 8.44 0.04 -12.18
CA LEU A 220 8.65 -0.28 -10.78
C LEU A 220 9.00 0.98 -9.97
N THR A 221 8.56 0.98 -8.71
CA THR A 221 9.00 1.95 -7.72
C THR A 221 9.45 1.27 -6.43
N TYR A 222 10.52 1.77 -5.83
CA TYR A 222 10.98 1.33 -4.51
C TYR A 222 11.73 2.45 -3.80
N ALA A 223 11.86 2.39 -2.47
CA ALA A 223 12.67 3.32 -1.71
C ALA A 223 14.03 2.69 -1.41
N SER A 224 15.08 3.49 -1.50
CA SER A 224 16.43 3.05 -1.18
C SER A 224 17.27 4.24 -0.70
N THR A 225 18.32 3.92 0.05
CA THR A 225 19.45 4.83 0.28
C THR A 225 20.33 4.89 -0.98
N GLU A 226 21.21 5.89 -1.06
CA GLU A 226 22.16 6.00 -2.18
C GLU A 226 23.08 4.78 -2.30
N GLN A 227 23.58 4.25 -1.18
CA GLN A 227 24.43 3.05 -1.17
C GLN A 227 23.71 1.81 -1.70
N GLN A 228 22.46 1.59 -1.26
CA GLN A 228 21.64 0.48 -1.75
C GLN A 228 21.32 0.63 -3.23
N GLN A 229 21.08 1.86 -3.69
CA GLN A 229 20.84 2.16 -5.10
C GLN A 229 22.05 1.79 -5.97
N ASP A 230 23.26 2.14 -5.54
CA ASP A 230 24.49 1.83 -6.28
C ASP A 230 24.72 0.31 -6.37
N GLU A 231 24.39 -0.42 -5.31
CA GLU A 231 24.48 -1.88 -5.31
C GLU A 231 23.44 -2.53 -6.22
N VAL A 232 22.18 -2.06 -6.18
CA VAL A 232 21.14 -2.49 -7.13
C VAL A 232 21.57 -2.23 -8.58
N MET A 233 22.11 -1.04 -8.88
CA MET A 233 22.61 -0.71 -10.21
C MET A 233 23.78 -1.61 -10.64
N ARG A 234 24.71 -1.91 -9.72
CA ARG A 234 25.83 -2.83 -9.98
C ARG A 234 25.37 -4.22 -10.36
N HIS A 235 24.33 -4.74 -9.69
CA HIS A 235 23.76 -6.04 -10.01
C HIS A 235 22.92 -6.02 -11.29
N LEU A 236 22.10 -4.99 -11.50
CA LEU A 236 21.23 -4.90 -12.67
C LEU A 236 21.97 -4.78 -13.99
N LYS A 237 23.07 -4.03 -14.04
CA LYS A 237 23.92 -3.89 -15.24
C LYS A 237 24.49 -5.22 -15.75
N LYS A 238 24.43 -6.30 -14.95
CA LYS A 238 24.86 -7.65 -15.37
C LYS A 238 23.80 -8.38 -16.20
N PHE A 239 22.53 -7.99 -16.09
CA PHE A 239 21.41 -8.72 -16.67
C PHE A 239 20.63 -7.88 -17.69
N ILE A 240 20.61 -6.55 -17.53
CA ILE A 240 19.83 -5.64 -18.37
C ILE A 240 20.61 -4.36 -18.67
N ASN A 241 20.23 -3.68 -19.76
CA ASN A 241 20.74 -2.37 -20.07
C ASN A 241 19.99 -1.31 -19.26
N VAL A 242 20.69 -0.69 -18.30
CA VAL A 242 20.11 0.29 -17.37
C VAL A 242 20.99 1.53 -17.26
N GLU A 243 20.38 2.69 -17.44
CA GLU A 243 21.02 3.99 -17.33
C GLU A 243 20.50 4.75 -16.10
N LYS A 244 21.37 5.54 -15.48
CA LYS A 244 20.96 6.54 -14.49
C LYS A 244 20.49 7.76 -15.27
N GLY A 245 19.21 8.11 -15.14
CA GLY A 245 18.63 9.27 -15.82
C GLY A 245 18.14 10.30 -14.81
N GLU A 246 18.18 11.55 -15.23
CA GLU A 246 17.51 12.65 -14.55
C GLU A 246 16.13 12.82 -15.20
N TYR A 247 15.06 12.78 -14.41
CA TYR A 247 13.69 13.05 -14.83
C TYR A 247 13.13 14.22 -14.03
#